data_AF-A0A2P7RFE2-F1
#
_entry.id   AF-A0A2P7RFE2-F1
#
_cell.length_a   1.000
_cell.length_b   1.000
_cell.length_c   1.000
_cell.angle_alpha   90.00
_cell.angle_beta   90.00
_cell.angle_gamma   90.00
#
_symmetry.space_group_name_H-M   'P 1'
#
loop_
_entity.id
_entity.type
_entity.pdbx_description
1 polymer ?
#
loop_
_entity_poly.entity_id
_entity_poly.type
_entity_poly.pdbx_seq_one_letter_code
_entity_poly.pdbx_strand_id
1 'polypeptide(L)'
;MRFVEKPDLARAESYVAAGSFYWNAGMFCFAAGTMLGLLESLTPDILRDCRAALKAARRVKGDGVAQIELDKARFAAVRKESIDYAVLEKAENVSVVPCDIGWSDIGSWTAFADLLA
;
A
#
# COMPACT_ATOMS: atom_id res chain seq x y z
N MET A 1 2.21 14.82 -11.48
CA MET A 1 1.56 13.48 -11.60
C MET A 1 0.55 13.37 -10.46
N ARG A 2 -0.56 12.64 -10.63
CA ARG A 2 -1.58 12.46 -9.57
C ARG A 2 -1.90 10.99 -9.40
N PHE A 3 -1.96 10.53 -8.16
CA PHE A 3 -2.45 9.19 -7.80
C PHE A 3 -3.95 9.29 -7.46
N VAL A 4 -4.75 8.33 -7.92
CA VAL A 4 -6.19 8.25 -7.65
C VAL A 4 -6.55 6.81 -7.33
N GLU A 5 -6.99 6.54 -6.11
CA GLU A 5 -7.38 5.21 -5.65
C GLU A 5 -8.87 4.97 -5.90
N LYS A 6 -9.19 3.97 -6.72
CA LYS A 6 -10.56 3.46 -6.97
C LYS A 6 -11.55 4.56 -7.40
N PRO A 7 -11.39 5.13 -8.61
CA PRO A 7 -12.34 6.09 -9.16
C PRO A 7 -13.73 5.46 -9.37
N ASP A 8 -14.77 6.31 -9.43
CA ASP A 8 -16.08 5.89 -9.94
C ASP A 8 -16.01 5.46 -11.42
N LEU A 9 -17.05 4.78 -11.90
CA LEU A 9 -17.08 4.21 -13.26
C LEU A 9 -16.85 5.27 -14.34
N ALA A 10 -17.52 6.42 -14.26
CA ALA A 10 -17.41 7.49 -15.26
C ALA A 10 -15.98 8.04 -15.34
N ARG A 11 -15.33 8.23 -14.18
CA ARG A 11 -13.91 8.63 -14.11
C ARG A 11 -13.00 7.54 -14.65
N ALA A 12 -13.22 6.28 -14.29
CA ALA A 12 -12.42 5.15 -14.79
C ALA A 12 -12.45 5.08 -16.32
N GLU A 13 -13.63 5.18 -16.93
CA GLU A 13 -13.81 5.22 -18.39
C GLU A 13 -13.02 6.38 -19.01
N SER A 14 -13.10 7.58 -18.41
CA SER A 14 -12.33 8.75 -18.89
C SER A 14 -10.81 8.55 -18.80
N TYR A 15 -10.32 7.85 -17.77
CA TYR A 15 -8.89 7.62 -17.58
C TYR A 15 -8.34 6.65 -18.61
N VAL A 16 -9.09 5.59 -18.91
CA VAL A 16 -8.76 4.63 -19.97
C VAL A 16 -8.78 5.33 -21.33
N ALA A 17 -9.82 6.11 -21.62
CA ALA A 17 -9.94 6.84 -22.89
C ALA A 17 -8.82 7.89 -23.09
N ALA A 18 -8.33 8.49 -22.01
CA ALA A 18 -7.25 9.48 -22.07
C ALA A 18 -5.88 8.88 -22.42
N GLY A 19 -5.68 7.56 -22.27
CA GLY A 19 -4.44 6.84 -22.63
C GLY A 19 -3.17 7.29 -21.88
N SER A 20 -3.31 8.13 -20.86
CA SER A 20 -2.22 8.75 -20.09
C SER A 20 -2.24 8.36 -18.61
N PHE A 21 -3.11 7.42 -18.25
CA PHE A 21 -3.24 6.84 -16.91
C PHE A 21 -2.66 5.43 -16.90
N TYR A 22 -2.12 5.04 -15.74
CA TYR A 22 -1.57 3.71 -15.50
C TYR A 22 -2.31 3.08 -14.32
N TRP A 23 -2.45 1.74 -14.36
CA TRP A 23 -2.96 0.98 -13.22
C TRP A 23 -1.89 0.91 -12.13
N ASN A 24 -2.31 1.10 -10.86
CA ASN A 24 -1.46 0.82 -9.72
C ASN A 24 -1.37 -0.69 -9.49
N ALA A 25 -0.18 -1.26 -9.64
CA ALA A 25 0.06 -2.69 -9.46
C ALA A 25 0.14 -3.14 -7.98
N GLY A 26 0.04 -2.21 -7.03
CA GLY A 26 0.19 -2.50 -5.59
C GLY A 26 1.64 -2.76 -5.16
N MET A 27 2.61 -2.42 -6.00
CA MET A 27 4.04 -2.58 -5.74
C MET A 27 4.71 -1.23 -5.53
N PHE A 28 5.50 -1.10 -4.47
CA PHE A 28 6.16 0.15 -4.10
C PHE A 28 7.63 -0.06 -3.77
N CYS A 29 8.46 0.92 -4.17
CA CYS A 29 9.87 0.98 -3.80
C CYS A 29 10.18 2.37 -3.26
N PHE A 30 10.73 2.44 -2.05
CA PHE A 30 11.06 3.70 -1.39
C PHE A 30 12.13 3.46 -0.32
N ALA A 31 12.87 4.52 0.02
CA ALA A 31 13.72 4.50 1.20
C ALA A 31 12.85 4.53 2.46
N ALA A 32 13.21 3.72 3.47
CA ALA A 32 12.46 3.63 4.73
C ALA A 32 12.31 5.00 5.42
N GLY A 33 13.37 5.83 5.41
CA GLY A 33 13.33 7.18 5.98
C GLY A 33 12.33 8.10 5.27
N THR A 34 12.24 8.03 3.94
CA THR A 34 11.27 8.79 3.16
C THR A 34 9.83 8.41 3.51
N MET A 35 9.54 7.10 3.59
CA MET A 35 8.21 6.63 3.98
C MET A 35 7.86 7.02 5.41
N LEU A 36 8.79 6.90 6.35
CA LEU A 36 8.58 7.33 7.74
C LEU A 36 8.30 8.84 7.82
N GLY A 37 9.00 9.66 7.04
CA GLY A 37 8.75 11.11 6.97
C GLY A 37 7.37 11.45 6.41
N LEU A 38 6.94 10.75 5.34
CA LEU A 38 5.60 10.91 4.78
C LEU A 38 4.50 10.46 5.75
N LEU A 39 4.69 9.35 6.46
CA LEU A 39 3.74 8.89 7.49
C LEU A 39 3.67 9.90 8.64
N GLU A 40 4.79 10.49 9.05
CA GLU A 40 4.83 11.49 10.12
C GLU A 40 4.08 12.78 9.74
N SER A 41 4.16 13.22 8.49
CA SER A 41 3.45 14.42 8.03
C SER A 41 1.98 14.17 7.66
N LEU A 42 1.67 13.05 7.01
CA LEU A 42 0.34 12.79 6.43
C LEU A 42 -0.58 11.97 7.34
N THR A 43 -0.03 11.06 8.16
CA THR A 43 -0.78 10.14 9.03
C THR A 43 -0.07 9.89 10.37
N PRO A 44 0.22 10.95 11.14
CA PRO A 44 0.99 10.84 12.39
C PRO A 44 0.33 9.91 13.42
N ASP A 45 -1.00 9.78 13.38
CA ASP A 45 -1.77 8.86 14.21
C ASP A 45 -1.42 7.39 13.93
N ILE A 46 -1.43 6.99 12.65
CA ILE A 46 -1.05 5.63 12.22
C ILE A 46 0.39 5.35 12.62
N LEU A 47 1.32 6.27 12.35
CA LEU A 47 2.73 6.09 12.69
C LEU A 47 2.95 5.92 14.20
N ARG A 48 2.33 6.78 15.01
CA ARG A 48 2.42 6.73 16.47
C ARG A 48 1.92 5.40 17.01
N ASP A 49 0.74 4.96 16.56
CA ASP A 49 0.09 3.77 17.11
C ASP A 49 0.78 2.47 16.63
N CYS A 50 1.27 2.44 15.39
CA CYS A 50 2.16 1.39 14.91
C CYS A 50 3.46 1.32 15.72
N ARG A 51 4.10 2.46 16.04
CA ARG A 51 5.29 2.51 16.91
C ARG A 51 4.96 1.96 18.31
N ALA A 52 3.80 2.30 18.87
CA ALA A 52 3.36 1.79 20.16
C ALA A 52 3.14 0.26 20.15
N ALA A 53 2.49 -0.28 19.11
CA ALA A 53 2.29 -1.71 18.92
C ALA A 53 3.62 -2.46 18.74
N LEU A 54 4.54 -1.89 17.96
CA LEU A 54 5.88 -2.45 17.75
C LEU A 54 6.74 -2.42 19.03
N LYS A 55 6.65 -1.35 19.83
CA LYS A 55 7.36 -1.25 21.12
C LYS A 55 6.92 -2.35 22.07
N ALA A 56 5.63 -2.65 22.11
CA ALA A 56 5.04 -3.70 22.92
C ALA A 56 5.14 -5.12 22.31
N ALA A 57 5.71 -5.26 21.11
CA ALA A 57 5.76 -6.53 20.41
C ALA A 57 6.52 -7.61 21.18
N ARG A 58 6.00 -8.85 21.12
CA ARG A 58 6.70 -10.04 21.59
C ARG A 58 7.80 -10.38 20.59
N ARG A 59 9.01 -10.60 21.10
CA ARG A 59 10.20 -10.91 20.29
C ARG A 59 10.74 -12.27 20.68
N VAL A 60 10.88 -13.15 19.71
CA VAL A 60 11.48 -14.47 19.89
C VAL A 60 12.65 -14.59 18.92
N LYS A 61 13.78 -15.10 19.41
CA LYS A 61 14.95 -15.41 18.59
C LYS A 61 15.35 -16.86 18.84
N GLY A 62 15.55 -17.63 17.78
CA GLY A 62 15.94 -19.04 17.83
C GLY A 62 16.32 -19.52 16.43
N ASP A 63 17.26 -20.47 16.35
CA ASP A 63 17.70 -21.11 15.10
C ASP A 63 18.04 -20.15 13.95
N GLY A 64 18.64 -18.99 14.26
CA GLY A 64 18.99 -17.96 13.28
C GLY A 64 17.80 -17.12 12.78
N VAL A 65 16.60 -17.37 13.30
CA VAL A 65 15.36 -16.65 12.97
C VAL A 65 15.00 -15.67 14.08
N ALA A 66 14.54 -14.49 13.69
CA ALA A 66 13.94 -13.51 14.59
C ALA A 66 12.47 -13.31 14.21
N GLN A 67 11.57 -13.50 15.17
CA GLN A 67 10.15 -13.23 15.02
C GLN A 67 9.77 -12.02 15.88
N ILE A 68 8.98 -11.12 15.29
CA ILE A 68 8.35 -9.99 15.97
C ILE A 68 6.84 -10.15 15.79
N GLU A 69 6.13 -10.38 16.87
CA GLU A 69 4.68 -10.42 16.89
C GLU A 69 4.17 -9.13 17.54
N LEU A 70 3.47 -8.30 16.76
CA LEU A 70 2.91 -7.04 17.23
C LEU A 70 1.89 -7.29 18.34
N ASP A 71 1.82 -6.35 19.30
CA ASP A 71 0.78 -6.38 20.32
C ASP A 71 -0.61 -6.30 19.65
N LYS A 72 -1.41 -7.36 19.82
CA LYS A 72 -2.70 -7.52 19.15
C LYS A 72 -3.67 -6.38 19.45
N ALA A 73 -3.79 -5.97 20.72
CA ALA A 73 -4.77 -4.96 21.13
C ALA A 73 -4.37 -3.58 20.60
N ARG A 74 -3.09 -3.24 20.69
CA ARG A 74 -2.55 -1.97 20.17
C ARG A 74 -2.62 -1.91 18.67
N PHE A 75 -2.24 -2.99 17.97
CA PHE A 75 -2.29 -3.01 16.51
C PHE A 75 -3.73 -2.97 15.98
N ALA A 76 -4.68 -3.63 16.67
CA ALA A 76 -6.10 -3.55 16.32
C ALA A 76 -6.71 -2.15 16.48
N ALA A 77 -6.11 -1.31 17.32
CA ALA A 77 -6.53 0.09 17.51
C ALA A 77 -5.96 1.04 16.45
N VAL A 78 -4.98 0.61 15.64
CA VAL A 78 -4.46 1.41 14.54
C VAL A 78 -5.58 1.66 13.53
N ARG A 79 -5.75 2.93 13.11
CA ARG A 79 -6.72 3.30 12.10
C ARG A 79 -6.49 2.50 10.82
N LYS A 80 -7.55 1.84 10.33
CA LYS A 80 -7.51 1.01 9.12
C LYS A 80 -7.64 1.88 7.89
N GLU A 81 -6.53 2.10 7.20
CA GLU A 81 -6.47 2.84 5.94
C GLU A 81 -5.38 2.21 5.07
N SER A 82 -5.63 2.07 3.76
CA SER A 82 -4.60 1.56 2.84
C SER A 82 -3.51 2.61 2.65
N ILE A 83 -2.31 2.17 2.27
CA ILE A 83 -1.21 3.08 1.96
C ILE A 83 -1.54 4.03 0.79
N ASP A 84 -2.39 3.58 -0.13
CA ASP A 84 -2.87 4.34 -1.29
C ASP A 84 -3.58 5.63 -0.84
N TYR A 85 -4.54 5.50 0.09
CA TYR A 85 -5.26 6.64 0.66
C TYR A 85 -4.46 7.39 1.74
N ALA A 86 -3.74 6.65 2.60
CA ALA A 86 -3.01 7.22 3.72
C ALA A 86 -1.87 8.12 3.23
N VAL A 87 -1.17 7.70 2.18
CA VAL A 87 0.08 8.31 1.73
C VAL A 87 0.02 8.70 0.25
N LEU A 88 -0.23 7.75 -0.66
CA LEU A 88 0.07 7.95 -2.09
C LEU A 88 -0.81 8.98 -2.79
N GLU A 89 -2.09 9.11 -2.41
CA GLU A 89 -2.96 10.17 -2.93
C GLU A 89 -2.54 11.59 -2.51
N LYS A 90 -1.79 11.70 -1.39
CA LYS A 90 -1.42 12.97 -0.76
C LYS A 90 0.05 13.33 -0.96
N ALA A 91 0.90 12.37 -1.28
CA ALA A 91 2.32 12.57 -1.45
C ALA A 91 2.64 13.29 -2.77
N GLU A 92 3.53 14.28 -2.71
CA GLU A 92 3.93 15.07 -3.88
C GLU A 92 5.12 14.45 -4.64
N ASN A 93 5.87 13.57 -3.98
CA ASN A 93 7.10 12.96 -4.48
C ASN A 93 6.88 11.53 -5.01
N VAL A 94 5.85 11.34 -5.84
CA VAL A 94 5.50 10.05 -6.44
C VAL A 94 5.96 9.97 -7.89
N SER A 95 6.59 8.85 -8.25
CA SER A 95 7.02 8.51 -9.60
C SER A 95 6.52 7.11 -9.98
N VAL A 96 6.26 6.88 -11.26
CA VAL A 96 5.83 5.57 -11.80
C VAL A 96 6.83 5.06 -12.81
N VAL A 97 7.09 3.76 -12.73
CA VAL A 97 7.82 3.00 -13.75
C VAL A 97 6.79 2.17 -14.52
N PRO A 98 6.45 2.54 -15.77
CA PRO A 98 5.59 1.73 -16.61
C PRO A 98 6.21 0.35 -16.81
N CYS A 99 5.39 -0.69 -16.78
CA CYS A 99 5.84 -2.05 -17.00
C CYS A 99 4.82 -2.85 -17.81
N ASP A 100 5.32 -3.78 -18.62
CA ASP A 100 4.56 -4.81 -19.30
C ASP A 100 5.15 -6.16 -18.89
N ILE A 101 4.53 -6.77 -17.88
CA ILE A 101 5.05 -7.96 -17.18
C ILE A 101 3.99 -9.06 -17.07
N GLY A 102 2.90 -8.98 -17.83
CA GLY A 102 1.78 -9.93 -17.72
C GLY A 102 1.05 -9.86 -16.37
N TRP A 103 0.95 -8.66 -15.78
CA TRP A 103 0.39 -8.47 -14.44
C TRP A 103 -1.12 -8.74 -14.38
N SER A 104 -1.55 -9.41 -13.31
CA SER A 104 -2.95 -9.59 -12.90
C SER A 104 -3.02 -9.59 -11.37
N ASP A 105 -4.01 -8.90 -10.79
CA ASP A 105 -4.24 -8.89 -9.34
C ASP A 105 -5.01 -10.12 -8.84
N ILE A 106 -5.54 -10.94 -9.77
CA ILE A 106 -6.42 -12.08 -9.50
C ILE A 106 -7.55 -11.69 -8.52
N GLY A 107 -8.20 -10.54 -8.76
CA GLY A 107 -9.25 -10.01 -7.90
C GLY A 107 -10.58 -10.78 -7.93
N SER A 108 -10.75 -11.75 -8.84
CA SER A 108 -11.99 -12.52 -9.00
C SER A 108 -11.77 -13.92 -9.57
N TRP A 109 -12.78 -14.79 -9.44
CA TRP A 109 -12.77 -16.13 -10.07
C TRP A 109 -12.72 -16.07 -11.60
N THR A 110 -13.31 -15.05 -12.21
CA THR A 110 -13.21 -14.81 -13.65
C THR A 110 -11.76 -14.50 -14.04
N ALA A 111 -11.10 -13.58 -13.32
CA ALA A 111 -9.69 -13.26 -13.56
C ALA A 111 -8.78 -14.48 -13.39
N PHE A 112 -9.10 -15.38 -12.46
CA PHE A 112 -8.38 -16.65 -12.33
C PHE A 112 -8.61 -17.59 -13.52
N ALA A 113 -9.85 -17.72 -13.99
CA ALA A 113 -10.17 -18.56 -15.15
C ALA A 113 -9.50 -18.05 -16.43
N ASP A 114 -9.45 -16.73 -16.62
CA ASP A 114 -8.79 -16.09 -17.77
C ASP A 114 -7.28 -16.40 -17.85
N LEU A 115 -6.63 -16.72 -16.73
CA LEU A 115 -5.22 -17.11 -16.69
C LEU A 115 -4.97 -18.57 -17.09
N LEU A 116 -6.02 -19.40 -17.13
CA LEU A 116 -5.93 -20.82 -17.46
C LEU A 116 -6.31 -21.14 -18.91
N ALA A 117 -6.87 -20.17 -19.63
CA ALA A 117 -7.28 -20.28 -21.03
C ALA A 117 -6.10 -19.99 -21.98
#